data_AF-A0A822CHN3-F1
#
_entry.id   AF-A0A822CHN3-F1
#
_cell.length_a   1.000
_cell.length_b   1.000
_cell.length_c   1.000
_cell.angle_alpha   90.00
_cell.angle_beta   90.00
_cell.angle_gamma   90.00
#
_symmetry.space_group_name_H-M   'P 1'
#
loop_
_entity.id
_entity.type
_entity.pdbx_description
1 polymer ?
#
loop_
_entity_poly.entity_id
_entity_poly.type
_entity_poly.pdbx_seq_one_letter_code
_entity_poly.pdbx_strand_id
1 'polypeptide(L)'
;LYRIYISIPFLFELRTFINRLFTDTSLGVTNWLKLEDIYSNTYLVKCARYSEKNDPIKRGETQTKTKKDSFFCLLLVILILLILSSLIIFTITSSLYEPNIPKKIDIQLKIGSYLSIYQMTAQDHDLIPFTRTDYHNLQSLIYWSKTSPEIKGWGGCG
;
A
#
# COMPACT_ATOMS: atom_id res chain seq x y z
N LEU A 1 14.70 -1.16 -1.07
CA LEU A 1 13.51 -0.49 -1.67
C LEU A 1 13.32 -0.78 -3.16
N TYR A 2 14.32 -0.51 -4.02
CA TYR A 2 14.18 -0.65 -5.50
C TYR A 2 13.69 -2.03 -5.98
N ARG A 3 14.21 -3.13 -5.42
CA ARG A 3 13.76 -4.49 -5.76
C ARG A 3 12.31 -4.79 -5.35
N ILE A 4 11.85 -4.24 -4.23
CA ILE A 4 10.46 -4.38 -3.76
C ILE A 4 9.53 -3.55 -4.66
N TYR A 5 9.97 -2.37 -5.08
CA TYR A 5 9.22 -1.50 -6.00
C TYR A 5 8.99 -2.14 -7.38
N ILE A 6 9.96 -2.92 -7.87
CA ILE A 6 9.81 -3.71 -9.11
C ILE A 6 8.84 -4.90 -8.94
N SER A 7 8.59 -5.38 -7.72
CA SER A 7 7.59 -6.42 -7.45
C SER A 7 6.16 -5.87 -7.27
N ILE A 8 6.00 -4.55 -7.11
CA ILE A 8 4.70 -3.87 -7.06
C ILE A 8 3.83 -4.06 -8.32
N PRO A 9 4.34 -4.00 -9.57
CA PRO A 9 3.51 -4.28 -10.75
C PRO A 9 2.87 -5.68 -10.71
N PHE A 10 3.59 -6.71 -10.25
CA PHE A 10 3.02 -8.06 -10.09
C PHE A 10 1.95 -8.13 -8.99
N LEU A 11 2.15 -7.44 -7.86
CA LEU A 11 1.14 -7.33 -6.80
C LEU A 11 -0.10 -6.53 -7.23
N PHE A 12 0.09 -5.50 -8.05
CA PHE A 12 -1.00 -4.69 -8.62
C PHE A 12 -1.81 -5.49 -9.63
N GLU A 13 -1.14 -6.29 -10.47
CA GLU A 13 -1.79 -7.22 -11.39
C GLU A 13 -2.60 -8.29 -10.64
N LEU A 14 -2.04 -8.89 -9.58
CA LEU A 14 -2.74 -9.86 -8.74
C LEU A 14 -3.95 -9.23 -8.02
N ARG A 15 -3.80 -8.01 -7.46
CA ARG A 15 -4.91 -7.26 -6.85
C ARG A 15 -5.99 -6.92 -7.86
N THR A 16 -5.61 -6.54 -9.07
CA THR A 16 -6.54 -6.22 -10.15
C THR A 16 -7.31 -7.46 -10.59
N PHE A 17 -6.65 -8.61 -10.68
CA PHE A 17 -7.29 -9.90 -10.95
C PHE A 17 -8.28 -10.30 -9.85
N ILE A 18 -7.91 -10.12 -8.57
CA ILE A 18 -8.79 -10.40 -7.42
C ILE A 18 -9.96 -9.42 -7.35
N ASN A 19 -9.72 -8.12 -7.56
CA ASN A 19 -10.77 -7.11 -7.54
C ASN A 19 -11.74 -7.30 -8.70
N ARG A 20 -11.25 -7.76 -9.86
CA ARG A 20 -12.07 -8.14 -11.01
C ARG A 20 -12.88 -9.41 -10.72
N LEU A 21 -12.26 -10.43 -10.12
CA LEU A 21 -12.96 -11.62 -9.62
C LEU A 21 -14.06 -11.23 -8.62
N PHE A 22 -13.76 -10.37 -7.63
CA PHE A 22 -14.69 -9.99 -6.57
C PHE A 22 -15.80 -9.03 -7.04
N THR A 23 -15.49 -8.13 -7.99
CA THR A 23 -16.43 -7.14 -8.53
C THR A 23 -17.38 -7.78 -9.56
N ASP A 24 -16.88 -8.65 -10.43
CA ASP A 24 -17.72 -9.42 -11.37
C ASP A 24 -18.57 -10.48 -10.64
N THR A 25 -18.24 -10.84 -9.39
CA THR A 25 -19.03 -11.73 -8.51
C THR A 25 -19.64 -11.02 -7.29
N SER A 26 -19.89 -9.71 -7.35
CA SER A 26 -20.51 -8.97 -6.23
C SER A 26 -22.00 -9.31 -6.01
N LEU A 27 -22.60 -10.17 -6.84
CA LEU A 27 -23.77 -10.96 -6.46
C LEU A 27 -23.37 -12.39 -6.06
N GLY A 28 -22.48 -12.49 -5.05
CA GLY A 28 -22.29 -13.68 -4.22
C GLY A 28 -21.04 -14.53 -4.45
N VAL A 29 -19.86 -14.09 -4.00
CA VAL A 29 -18.70 -14.99 -3.75
C VAL A 29 -19.06 -16.06 -2.72
N THR A 30 -19.86 -15.71 -1.72
CA THR A 30 -20.43 -16.66 -0.75
C THR A 30 -21.43 -17.62 -1.40
N ASN A 31 -22.19 -17.19 -2.40
CA ASN A 31 -23.10 -18.06 -3.15
C ASN A 31 -22.34 -18.91 -4.17
N TRP A 32 -21.26 -18.40 -4.77
CA TRP A 32 -20.39 -19.13 -5.69
C TRP A 32 -19.59 -20.20 -4.94
N LEU A 33 -19.02 -19.90 -3.78
CA LEU A 33 -18.41 -20.90 -2.89
C LEU A 33 -19.44 -21.93 -2.39
N LYS A 34 -20.68 -21.51 -2.07
CA LYS A 34 -21.77 -22.47 -1.78
C LYS A 34 -22.13 -23.32 -3.00
N LEU A 35 -22.09 -22.77 -4.21
CA LEU A 35 -22.42 -23.48 -5.44
C LEU A 35 -21.29 -24.42 -5.85
N GLU A 36 -20.03 -24.06 -5.62
CA GLU A 36 -18.85 -24.93 -5.79
C GLU A 36 -18.87 -26.08 -4.78
N ASP A 37 -19.25 -25.82 -3.52
CA ASP A 37 -19.47 -26.85 -2.52
C ASP A 37 -20.61 -27.82 -2.93
N ILE A 38 -21.76 -27.29 -3.37
CA ILE A 38 -22.89 -28.09 -3.87
C ILE A 38 -22.53 -28.88 -5.13
N TYR A 39 -21.79 -28.29 -6.07
CA TYR A 39 -21.38 -28.92 -7.33
C TYR A 39 -20.42 -30.08 -7.06
N SER A 40 -19.44 -29.87 -6.18
CA SER A 40 -18.48 -30.89 -5.74
C SER A 40 -19.20 -32.06 -5.08
N ASN A 41 -20.14 -31.77 -4.18
CA ASN A 41 -20.94 -32.80 -3.49
C ASN A 41 -21.80 -33.60 -4.48
N THR A 42 -22.42 -32.92 -5.44
CA THR A 42 -23.24 -33.57 -6.49
C THR A 42 -22.38 -34.40 -7.45
N TYR A 43 -21.19 -33.92 -7.81
CA TYR A 43 -20.25 -34.65 -8.67
C TYR A 43 -19.71 -35.90 -7.97
N LEU A 44 -19.44 -35.82 -6.66
CA LEU A 44 -19.01 -36.94 -5.84
C LEU A 44 -20.11 -38.00 -5.72
N VAL A 45 -21.38 -37.58 -5.56
CA VAL A 45 -22.55 -38.47 -5.61
C VAL A 45 -22.71 -39.11 -7.00
N LYS A 46 -22.50 -38.35 -8.09
CA LYS A 46 -22.53 -38.90 -9.45
C LYS A 46 -21.42 -39.91 -9.71
N CYS A 47 -20.18 -39.62 -9.30
CA CYS A 47 -19.06 -40.56 -9.39
C CYS A 47 -19.32 -41.81 -8.54
N ALA A 48 -19.86 -41.67 -7.33
CA ALA A 48 -20.21 -42.80 -6.47
C ALA A 48 -21.28 -43.70 -7.13
N ARG A 49 -22.32 -43.11 -7.74
CA ARG A 49 -23.37 -43.87 -8.43
C ARG A 49 -22.90 -44.48 -9.74
N TYR A 50 -22.01 -43.81 -10.47
CA TYR A 50 -21.40 -44.34 -11.68
C TYR A 50 -20.43 -45.50 -11.36
N SER A 51 -19.65 -45.37 -10.29
CA SER A 51 -18.78 -46.43 -9.77
C SER A 51 -19.56 -47.65 -9.29
N GLU A 52 -20.67 -47.45 -8.56
CA GLU A 52 -21.54 -48.55 -8.09
C GLU A 52 -22.28 -49.25 -9.23
N LYS A 53 -22.48 -48.55 -10.36
CA LYS A 53 -23.12 -49.11 -11.57
C LYS A 53 -22.15 -49.95 -12.42
N ASN A 54 -20.89 -49.55 -12.47
CA ASN A 54 -19.88 -50.25 -13.27
C ASN A 54 -19.25 -51.43 -12.51
N ASP A 55 -19.19 -51.37 -11.17
CA ASP A 55 -18.74 -52.46 -10.31
C ASP A 55 -19.62 -52.53 -9.04
N PRO A 56 -20.53 -53.53 -8.91
CA PRO A 56 -21.32 -53.68 -7.69
C PRO A 56 -20.43 -54.18 -6.54
N ILE A 57 -19.90 -53.26 -5.73
CA ILE A 57 -19.05 -53.58 -4.58
C ILE A 57 -19.93 -54.09 -3.41
N LYS A 58 -19.52 -55.20 -2.79
CA LYS A 58 -20.18 -55.78 -1.60
C LYS A 58 -20.17 -54.76 -0.45
N ARG A 59 -21.37 -54.46 0.09
CA ARG A 59 -21.57 -53.52 1.21
C ARG A 59 -20.79 -53.98 2.45
N GLY A 60 -19.86 -53.18 2.96
CA GLY A 60 -19.26 -53.44 4.28
C GLY A 60 -17.87 -52.90 4.64
N GLU A 61 -17.23 -51.99 3.89
CA GLU A 61 -15.95 -51.39 4.35
C GLU A 61 -15.98 -49.86 4.42
N THR A 62 -15.51 -49.34 5.55
CA THR A 62 -15.46 -47.91 5.86
C THR A 62 -14.32 -47.26 5.10
N GLN A 63 -14.61 -46.61 3.98
CA GLN A 63 -13.61 -45.81 3.29
C GLN A 63 -13.24 -44.58 4.13
N THR A 64 -11.98 -44.51 4.55
CA THR A 64 -11.42 -43.39 5.28
C THR A 64 -11.39 -42.14 4.40
N LYS A 65 -12.30 -41.21 4.68
CA LYS A 65 -12.33 -39.89 4.04
C LYS A 65 -11.24 -39.03 4.64
N THR A 66 -10.10 -38.85 3.96
CA THR A 66 -9.13 -37.88 4.44
C THR A 66 -8.40 -37.17 3.31
N LYS A 67 -8.66 -35.85 3.27
CA LYS A 67 -7.90 -34.76 2.64
C LYS A 67 -7.85 -34.75 1.11
N LYS A 68 -8.84 -34.08 0.53
CA LYS A 68 -8.70 -33.46 -0.80
C LYS A 68 -9.33 -32.07 -0.69
N ASP A 69 -8.49 -31.05 -0.84
CA ASP A 69 -8.76 -29.58 -0.97
C ASP A 69 -7.88 -28.65 -0.11
N SER A 70 -6.67 -29.08 0.23
CA SER A 70 -5.67 -28.21 0.89
C SER A 70 -5.14 -27.08 0.01
N PHE A 71 -5.27 -27.17 -1.32
CA PHE A 71 -4.59 -26.25 -2.23
C PHE A 71 -5.22 -24.85 -2.27
N PHE A 72 -6.56 -24.77 -2.36
CA PHE A 72 -7.27 -23.49 -2.38
C PHE A 72 -7.20 -22.77 -1.02
N CYS A 73 -7.32 -23.52 0.08
CA CYS A 73 -7.17 -22.98 1.42
C CYS A 73 -5.76 -22.40 1.65
N LEU A 74 -4.72 -23.09 1.16
CA LEU A 74 -3.34 -22.63 1.25
C LEU A 74 -3.10 -21.38 0.38
N LEU A 75 -3.68 -21.33 -0.83
CA LEU A 75 -3.58 -20.17 -1.73
C LEU A 75 -4.28 -18.93 -1.15
N LEU A 76 -5.42 -19.10 -0.49
CA LEU A 76 -6.15 -18.02 0.19
C LEU A 76 -5.37 -17.46 1.39
N VAL A 77 -4.74 -18.32 2.20
CA VAL A 77 -3.90 -17.87 3.33
C VAL A 77 -2.67 -17.11 2.84
N ILE A 78 -1.99 -17.58 1.79
CA ILE A 78 -0.84 -16.88 1.20
C ILE A 78 -1.26 -15.49 0.71
N LEU A 79 -2.44 -15.37 0.10
CA LEU A 79 -2.95 -14.09 -0.36
C LEU A 79 -3.17 -13.09 0.79
N ILE A 80 -3.77 -13.53 1.89
CA ILE A 80 -3.96 -12.69 3.09
C ILE A 80 -2.61 -12.24 3.64
N LEU A 81 -1.63 -13.14 3.70
CA LEU A 81 -0.27 -12.82 4.16
C LEU A 81 0.42 -11.79 3.26
N LEU A 82 0.25 -11.85 1.93
CA LEU A 82 0.83 -10.86 1.01
C LEU A 82 0.23 -9.45 1.22
N ILE A 83 -1.08 -9.36 1.45
CA ILE A 83 -1.76 -8.09 1.75
C ILE A 83 -1.28 -7.54 3.09
N LEU A 84 -1.24 -8.39 4.14
CA LEU A 84 -0.78 -7.99 5.47
C LEU A 84 0.69 -7.58 5.46
N SER A 85 1.53 -8.30 4.71
CA SER A 85 2.96 -8.04 4.57
C SER A 85 3.21 -6.66 3.96
N SER A 86 2.46 -6.25 2.93
CA SER A 86 2.61 -4.91 2.34
C SER A 86 2.28 -3.81 3.34
N LEU A 87 1.30 -4.05 4.23
CA LEU A 87 0.91 -3.09 5.26
C LEU A 87 1.97 -2.97 6.37
N ILE A 88 2.53 -4.11 6.80
CA ILE A 88 3.58 -4.16 7.82
C ILE A 88 4.84 -3.45 7.34
N ILE A 89 5.26 -3.68 6.10
CA ILE A 89 6.45 -3.03 5.52
C ILE A 89 6.29 -1.50 5.47
N PHE A 90 5.10 -1.00 5.12
CA PHE A 90 4.81 0.44 5.10
C PHE A 90 4.91 1.05 6.50
N THR A 91 4.33 0.41 7.51
CA THR A 91 4.37 0.86 8.91
C THR A 91 5.78 0.88 9.49
N ILE A 92 6.63 -0.09 9.12
CA ILE A 92 8.04 -0.11 9.54
C ILE A 92 8.85 0.98 8.81
N THR A 93 8.59 1.19 7.52
CA THR A 93 9.34 2.18 6.74
C THR A 93 9.05 3.60 7.23
N SER A 94 7.80 3.89 7.63
CA SER A 94 7.42 5.21 8.14
C SER A 94 8.04 5.53 9.51
N SER A 95 8.35 4.53 10.35
CA SER A 95 9.02 4.76 11.63
C SER A 95 10.53 4.96 11.51
N LEU A 96 11.14 4.52 10.40
CA LEU A 96 12.58 4.65 10.14
C LEU A 96 12.95 5.91 9.35
N TYR A 97 11.96 6.72 8.95
CA TYR A 97 12.20 7.94 8.20
C TYR A 97 12.74 9.04 9.12
N GLU A 98 14.06 9.26 9.10
CA GLU A 98 14.67 10.45 9.68
C GLU A 98 14.52 11.66 8.75
N PRO A 99 14.11 12.83 9.27
CA PRO A 99 14.06 14.05 8.49
C PRO A 99 15.46 14.47 8.04
N ASN A 100 15.64 14.76 6.75
CA ASN A 100 16.90 15.23 6.19
C ASN A 100 17.10 16.73 6.45
N ILE A 101 17.56 17.08 7.65
CA ILE A 101 17.91 18.46 8.01
C ILE A 101 19.22 18.83 7.29
N PRO A 102 19.28 19.97 6.57
CA PRO A 102 20.50 20.39 5.89
C PRO A 102 21.60 20.70 6.89
N LYS A 103 22.80 20.15 6.69
CA LYS A 103 23.95 20.34 7.60
C LYS A 103 24.77 21.60 7.31
N LYS A 104 24.62 22.13 6.09
CA LYS A 104 25.38 23.28 5.62
C LYS A 104 24.53 24.08 4.64
N ILE A 105 24.46 25.38 4.86
CA ILE A 105 23.81 26.33 3.95
C ILE A 105 24.86 27.36 3.54
N ASP A 106 25.11 27.47 2.23
CA ASP A 106 26.01 28.44 1.65
C ASP A 106 25.20 29.52 0.91
N ILE A 107 25.30 30.76 1.37
CA ILE A 107 24.65 31.93 0.80
C ILE A 107 25.72 32.78 0.12
N GLN A 108 25.55 33.06 -1.17
CA GLN A 108 26.46 33.90 -1.95
C GLN A 108 25.68 35.00 -2.65
N LEU A 109 26.05 36.25 -2.40
CA LEU A 109 25.53 37.43 -3.12
C LEU A 109 26.53 37.84 -4.18
N LYS A 110 26.09 37.84 -5.44
CA LYS A 110 26.87 38.25 -6.61
C LYS A 110 26.11 39.31 -7.38
N ILE A 111 26.83 40.32 -7.87
CA ILE A 111 26.28 41.29 -8.82
C ILE A 111 26.73 40.85 -10.21
N GLY A 112 25.80 40.43 -11.06
CA GLY A 112 26.11 39.96 -12.41
C GLY A 112 27.17 38.83 -12.42
N SER A 113 28.18 38.98 -13.28
CA SER A 113 29.29 38.02 -13.44
C SER A 113 30.53 38.34 -12.60
N TYR A 114 30.43 39.30 -11.67
CA TYR A 114 31.53 39.70 -10.81
C TYR A 114 31.73 38.73 -9.62
N LEU A 115 32.85 38.88 -8.91
CA LEU A 115 33.16 38.13 -7.69
C LEU A 115 32.06 38.34 -6.64
N SER A 116 31.81 37.32 -5.81
CA SER A 116 30.87 37.41 -4.69
C SER A 116 31.26 38.52 -3.73
N ILE A 117 30.36 39.48 -3.55
CA ILE A 117 30.53 40.60 -2.61
C ILE A 117 30.19 40.19 -1.18
N TYR A 118 29.41 39.13 -1.00
CA TYR A 118 29.08 38.56 0.30
C TYR A 118 28.98 37.04 0.20
N GLN A 119 29.61 36.35 1.13
CA GLN A 119 29.55 34.90 1.25
C GLN A 119 29.39 34.55 2.73
N MET A 120 28.36 33.76 3.02
CA MET A 120 28.05 33.30 4.37
C MET A 120 27.80 31.80 4.32
N THR A 121 28.39 31.10 5.27
CA THR A 121 28.20 29.66 5.45
C THR A 121 27.66 29.44 6.85
N ALA A 122 26.44 28.92 6.95
CA ALA A 122 25.85 28.48 8.21
C ALA A 122 26.04 26.96 8.35
N GLN A 123 26.50 26.53 9.52
CA GLN A 123 26.74 25.12 9.88
C GLN A 123 25.85 24.72 11.06
N ASP A 124 25.91 23.45 11.49
CA ASP A 124 25.02 22.86 12.51
C ASP A 124 24.78 23.71 13.78
N HIS A 125 25.72 24.57 14.21
CA HIS A 125 25.55 25.44 15.39
C HIS A 125 24.73 26.71 15.14
N ASP A 126 24.65 27.16 13.89
CA ASP A 126 23.84 28.33 13.48
C ASP A 126 22.44 27.92 12.99
N LEU A 127 22.25 26.62 12.72
CA LEU A 127 20.97 26.07 12.30
C LEU A 127 20.09 25.74 13.50
N ILE A 128 19.13 26.62 13.77
CA ILE A 128 18.13 26.42 14.82
C ILE A 128 16.93 25.66 14.24
N PRO A 129 16.59 24.46 14.75
CA PRO A 129 15.40 23.74 14.31
C PRO A 129 14.14 24.46 14.76
N PHE A 130 13.10 24.42 13.92
CA PHE A 130 11.81 25.03 14.24
C PHE A 130 11.13 24.31 15.43
N THR A 131 10.71 25.08 16.44
CA THR A 131 9.86 24.57 17.52
C THR A 131 8.41 24.50 17.04
N ARG A 132 7.59 23.66 17.69
CA ARG A 132 6.15 23.59 17.40
C ARG A 132 5.44 24.94 17.52
N THR A 133 5.84 25.77 18.49
CA THR A 133 5.30 27.13 18.68
C THR A 133 5.67 28.05 17.51
N ASP A 134 6.92 28.02 17.06
CA ASP A 134 7.40 28.82 15.92
C ASP A 134 6.65 28.45 14.64
N TYR A 135 6.38 27.15 14.44
CA TYR A 135 5.60 26.66 13.31
C TYR A 135 4.15 27.18 13.34
N HIS A 136 3.48 27.16 14.50
CA HIS A 136 2.12 27.69 14.62
C HIS A 136 2.04 29.21 14.40
N ASN A 137 3.05 29.95 14.87
CA ASN A 137 3.16 31.39 14.64
C ASN A 137 3.37 31.69 13.14
N LEU A 138 4.26 30.95 12.48
CA LEU A 138 4.49 31.10 11.04
C LEU A 138 3.23 30.74 10.23
N GLN A 139 2.52 29.67 10.61
CA GLN A 139 1.28 29.27 9.95
C GLN A 139 0.19 30.33 10.09
N SER A 140 0.04 30.96 11.27
CA SER A 140 -0.93 32.03 11.47
C SER A 140 -0.56 33.29 10.67
N LEU A 141 0.72 33.67 10.64
CA LEU A 141 1.21 34.79 9.82
C LEU A 141 0.95 34.58 8.33
N ILE A 142 1.23 33.38 7.80
CA ILE A 142 0.94 33.05 6.40
C ILE A 142 -0.57 33.08 6.13
N TYR A 143 -1.39 32.60 7.07
CA TYR A 143 -2.84 32.64 6.94
C TYR A 143 -3.36 34.08 6.88
N TRP A 144 -2.93 34.94 7.81
CA TRP A 144 -3.28 36.36 7.84
C TRP A 144 -2.80 37.10 6.58
N SER A 145 -1.59 36.80 6.10
CA SER A 145 -1.07 37.37 4.84
C SER A 145 -1.94 37.01 3.63
N LYS A 146 -2.57 35.84 3.61
CA LYS A 146 -3.47 35.42 2.51
C LYS A 146 -4.88 35.99 2.62
N THR A 147 -5.37 36.27 3.84
CA THR A 147 -6.73 36.76 4.07
C THR A 147 -6.84 38.27 4.16
N SER A 148 -5.74 39.00 4.39
CA SER A 148 -5.73 40.46 4.35
C SER A 148 -5.94 40.98 2.92
N PRO A 149 -7.03 41.73 2.65
CA PRO A 149 -7.31 42.28 1.32
C PRO A 149 -6.43 43.49 0.95
N GLU A 150 -5.50 43.94 1.80
CA GLU A 150 -4.77 45.20 1.65
C GLU A 150 -3.24 45.07 1.51
N ILE A 151 -2.70 44.18 0.67
CA ILE A 151 -1.37 44.43 0.06
C ILE A 151 -1.29 43.83 -1.36
N LYS A 152 -2.19 44.24 -2.25
CA LYS A 152 -2.02 44.07 -3.71
C LYS A 152 -1.31 45.28 -4.36
N GLY A 153 -0.72 46.17 -3.57
CA GLY A 153 -0.29 47.49 -4.05
C GLY A 153 1.04 47.99 -3.50
N TRP A 154 2.09 47.17 -3.46
CA TRP A 154 3.47 47.68 -3.37
C TRP A 154 4.39 46.85 -4.26
N GLY A 155 4.10 46.89 -5.56
CA GLY A 155 5.03 46.55 -6.63
C GLY A 155 5.13 47.77 -7.54
N GLY A 156 6.09 48.65 -7.28
CA GLY A 156 6.36 49.81 -8.14
C GLY A 156 6.71 51.09 -7.39
N CYS A 157 7.85 51.13 -6.71
CA CYS A 157 8.64 52.35 -6.62
C CYS A 157 9.99 52.07 -7.31
N GLY A 158 10.06 52.53 -8.56
CA GLY A 158 11.21 52.52 -9.46
C GLY A 158 10.85 53.42 -10.63
#